data_AF-A0A5B9WMZ1-F1
#
_entry.id   AF-A0A5B9WMZ1-F1
#
_cell.length_a   1.000
_cell.length_b   1.000
_cell.length_c   1.000
_cell.angle_alpha   90.00
_cell.angle_beta   90.00
_cell.angle_gamma   90.00
#
_symmetry.space_group_name_H-M   'P 1'
#
loop_
_entity.id
_entity.type
_entity.pdbx_description
1 polymer ?
#
loop_
_entity_poly.entity_id
_entity_poly.type
_entity_poly.pdbx_seq_one_letter_code
_entity_poly.pdbx_strand_id
1 'polypeptide(L)'
;MKKIICLLSITSAFFTACSDMEVPAPDDFTVSVAAATAKLGDSVKFNLTGDPDNIVFYSGERGSEYDKRFDFNSNEGTLVLRFRGNTRAGATLPRNISVLVSTDFNGEYDEKSVKAANWTNITDRATMAANTATNADVASGDINLDDLKVEGKPMFIAFRYLSENPTTTAQRYWNIGYLELVNMVPGNDDYYITSTMAGGLFKVVEFAGADNQWTINTGQTANHRLIHTANPINKESDDDWVISTDFQVFQTYPGKPVNIKDITQKATATFSHMYAEPGIYKATFIAMNANREIQREVVKEVTVNIIP
;
A
#
# COMPACT_ATOMS: atom_id res chain seq x y z
N MET A 1 17.77 -57.61 -67.26
CA MET A 1 16.88 -56.45 -67.49
C MET A 1 16.23 -56.03 -66.17
N LYS A 2 16.60 -54.87 -65.61
CA LYS A 2 15.72 -53.90 -64.93
C LYS A 2 16.57 -52.74 -64.41
N LYS A 3 16.18 -51.53 -64.80
CA LYS A 3 16.74 -50.22 -64.47
C LYS A 3 16.28 -49.79 -63.07
N ILE A 4 17.13 -49.16 -62.26
CA ILE A 4 16.76 -48.22 -61.17
C ILE A 4 18.00 -47.31 -60.96
N ILE A 5 18.10 -46.12 -61.58
CA ILE A 5 17.58 -44.79 -61.22
C ILE A 5 18.21 -44.20 -59.95
N CYS A 6 18.89 -43.06 -60.16
CA CYS A 6 19.54 -42.17 -59.20
C CYS A 6 18.61 -41.68 -58.08
N LEU A 7 19.20 -41.40 -56.91
CA LEU A 7 18.72 -40.33 -56.04
C LEU A 7 19.93 -39.60 -55.44
N LEU A 8 20.32 -38.48 -56.07
CA LEU A 8 21.14 -37.47 -55.42
C LEU A 8 20.26 -36.75 -54.41
N SER A 9 20.48 -37.02 -53.12
CA SER A 9 19.90 -36.26 -52.02
C SER A 9 20.59 -34.88 -51.94
N ILE A 10 19.88 -33.86 -52.40
CA ILE A 10 20.19 -32.43 -52.24
C ILE A 10 20.05 -32.10 -50.75
N THR A 11 21.16 -31.89 -50.07
CA THR A 11 21.21 -31.35 -48.71
C THR A 11 20.84 -29.87 -48.80
N SER A 12 19.57 -29.57 -48.52
CA SER A 12 19.08 -28.19 -48.41
C SER A 12 19.71 -27.54 -47.19
N ALA A 13 20.58 -26.55 -47.41
CA ALA A 13 21.11 -25.71 -46.35
C ALA A 13 19.97 -24.83 -45.80
N PHE A 14 19.48 -25.18 -44.61
CA PHE A 14 18.66 -24.28 -43.80
C PHE A 14 19.54 -23.12 -43.32
N PHE A 15 19.58 -22.04 -44.09
CA PHE A 15 19.98 -20.74 -43.55
C PHE A 15 18.84 -20.26 -42.67
N THR A 16 18.92 -20.51 -41.36
CA THR A 16 18.17 -19.75 -40.38
C THR A 16 18.75 -18.34 -40.37
N ALA A 17 18.17 -17.44 -41.17
CA ALA A 17 18.41 -16.02 -41.06
C ALA A 17 17.75 -15.54 -39.75
N CYS A 18 18.49 -15.59 -38.66
CA CYS A 18 18.21 -14.75 -37.50
C CYS A 18 18.71 -13.36 -37.89
N SER A 19 17.85 -12.55 -38.51
CA SER A 19 18.15 -11.14 -38.68
C SER A 19 18.04 -10.52 -37.30
N ASP A 20 19.18 -10.23 -36.67
CA ASP A 20 19.22 -9.38 -35.49
C ASP A 20 18.48 -8.09 -35.85
N MET A 21 17.28 -7.92 -35.32
CA MET A 21 16.52 -6.70 -35.50
C MET A 21 17.19 -5.64 -34.64
N GLU A 22 18.08 -4.87 -35.24
CA GLU A 22 18.77 -3.77 -34.58
C GLU A 22 17.74 -2.70 -34.17
N VAL A 23 17.60 -2.50 -32.86
CA VAL A 23 16.81 -1.40 -32.30
C VAL A 23 17.81 -0.29 -31.98
N PRO A 24 17.82 0.84 -32.71
CA PRO A 24 18.71 1.94 -32.41
C PRO A 24 18.29 2.62 -31.11
N ALA A 25 19.26 3.02 -30.29
CA ALA A 25 19.00 3.91 -29.18
C ALA A 25 18.55 5.28 -29.70
N PRO A 26 17.63 5.98 -29.02
CA PRO A 26 17.21 7.32 -29.40
C PRO A 26 18.25 8.37 -28.98
N ASP A 27 19.47 8.25 -29.52
CA ASP A 27 20.63 9.08 -29.14
C ASP A 27 20.48 10.55 -29.54
N ASP A 28 19.62 10.83 -30.52
CA ASP A 28 19.24 12.18 -30.97
C ASP A 28 18.21 12.86 -30.07
N PHE A 29 17.65 12.15 -29.09
CA PHE A 29 16.69 12.71 -28.15
C PHE A 29 17.34 13.77 -27.27
N THR A 30 16.77 14.98 -27.25
CA THR A 30 17.23 16.05 -26.36
C THR A 30 16.08 16.73 -25.65
N VAL A 31 16.39 17.25 -24.47
CA VAL A 31 15.46 18.03 -23.65
C VAL A 31 16.13 19.36 -23.33
N SER A 32 15.40 20.45 -23.52
CA SER A 32 15.81 21.79 -23.09
C SER A 32 14.67 22.50 -22.39
N VAL A 33 15.00 23.40 -21.48
CA VAL A 33 14.03 24.24 -20.77
C VAL A 33 14.36 25.70 -21.04
N ALA A 34 13.35 26.52 -21.37
CA ALA A 34 13.56 27.93 -21.68
C ALA A 34 13.94 28.74 -20.42
N ALA A 35 13.34 28.40 -19.28
CA ALA A 35 13.67 28.96 -17.98
C ALA A 35 13.74 27.82 -16.96
N ALA A 36 14.94 27.58 -16.42
CA ALA A 36 15.15 26.59 -15.36
C ALA A 36 14.60 27.06 -14.00
N THR A 37 14.13 28.31 -13.89
CA THR A 37 13.47 28.86 -12.69
C THR A 37 12.05 29.27 -13.02
N ALA A 38 11.07 28.84 -12.21
CA ALA A 38 9.66 29.20 -12.34
C ALA A 38 9.04 29.50 -10.96
N LYS A 39 7.92 30.23 -10.93
CA LYS A 39 7.18 30.46 -9.68
C LYS A 39 6.22 29.31 -9.41
N LEU A 40 5.88 29.10 -8.14
CA LEU A 40 4.85 28.15 -7.74
C LEU A 40 3.53 28.49 -8.45
N GLY A 41 2.90 27.47 -9.04
CA GLY A 41 1.68 27.61 -9.83
C GLY A 41 1.91 27.92 -11.33
N ASP A 42 3.13 28.26 -11.74
CA ASP A 42 3.50 28.32 -13.16
C ASP A 42 3.90 26.93 -13.67
N SER A 43 3.58 26.63 -14.93
CA SER A 43 4.06 25.42 -15.59
C SER A 43 5.45 25.61 -16.17
N VAL A 44 6.34 24.66 -15.91
CA VAL A 44 7.65 24.56 -16.56
C VAL A 44 7.49 23.84 -17.89
N LYS A 45 7.85 24.52 -18.97
CA LYS A 45 7.76 24.00 -20.33
C LYS A 45 9.11 23.47 -20.82
N PHE A 46 9.15 22.18 -21.11
CA PHE A 46 10.26 21.46 -21.70
C PHE A 46 10.08 21.36 -23.21
N ASN A 47 11.12 21.69 -23.98
CA ASN A 47 11.17 21.43 -25.42
C ASN A 47 11.89 20.10 -25.65
N LEU A 48 11.28 19.25 -26.45
CA LEU A 48 11.74 17.90 -26.75
C LEU A 48 12.09 17.82 -28.23
N THR A 49 13.23 17.21 -28.56
CA THR A 49 13.64 16.93 -29.94
C THR A 49 14.02 15.47 -30.09
N GLY A 50 14.07 14.98 -31.34
CA GLY A 50 14.23 13.56 -31.66
C GLY A 50 12.89 12.87 -31.84
N ASP A 51 12.90 11.59 -32.18
CA ASP A 51 11.68 10.79 -32.38
C ASP A 51 11.75 9.40 -31.73
N PRO A 52 11.93 9.33 -30.39
CA PRO A 52 11.88 8.04 -29.68
C PRO A 52 10.48 7.45 -29.69
N ASP A 53 10.35 6.13 -29.70
CA ASP A 53 9.05 5.45 -29.65
C ASP A 53 8.28 5.80 -28.38
N ASN A 54 8.96 5.83 -27.24
CA ASN A 54 8.35 6.13 -25.95
C ASN A 54 9.13 7.21 -25.20
N ILE A 55 8.41 8.06 -24.46
CA ILE A 55 9.00 9.08 -23.57
C ILE A 55 8.30 9.01 -22.22
N VAL A 56 9.08 8.79 -21.17
CA VAL A 56 8.62 8.77 -19.78
C VAL A 56 9.28 9.90 -18.99
N PHE A 57 8.53 10.55 -18.12
CA PHE A 57 8.97 11.67 -17.31
C PHE A 57 8.83 11.42 -15.82
N TYR A 58 9.84 11.83 -15.06
CA TYR A 58 9.90 11.88 -13.62
C TYR A 58 10.13 13.34 -13.22
N SER A 59 9.24 13.91 -12.40
CA SER A 59 9.35 15.33 -12.06
C SER A 59 10.51 15.63 -11.10
N GLY A 60 10.97 14.62 -10.35
CA GLY A 60 11.89 14.80 -9.24
C GLY A 60 11.22 15.27 -7.96
N GLU A 61 9.89 15.49 -7.97
CA GLU A 61 9.10 15.64 -6.74
C GLU A 61 9.13 14.33 -5.95
N ARG A 62 8.81 14.40 -4.66
CA ARG A 62 8.74 13.22 -3.80
C ARG A 62 7.78 12.18 -4.39
N GLY A 63 8.25 10.94 -4.54
CA GLY A 63 7.51 9.84 -5.19
C GLY A 63 7.66 9.80 -6.71
N SER A 64 8.24 10.82 -7.33
CA SER A 64 8.56 10.90 -8.76
C SER A 64 10.06 11.16 -8.99
N GLU A 65 10.93 10.72 -8.06
CA GLU A 65 12.37 10.75 -8.27
C GLU A 65 12.84 9.56 -9.13
N TYR A 66 13.52 9.83 -10.25
CA TYR A 66 14.04 8.77 -11.13
C TYR A 66 15.00 7.82 -10.40
N ASP A 67 15.84 8.33 -9.50
CA ASP A 67 16.80 7.51 -8.75
C ASP A 67 16.12 6.57 -7.75
N LYS A 68 14.88 6.85 -7.34
CA LYS A 68 14.07 6.00 -6.45
C LYS A 68 13.01 5.19 -7.20
N ARG A 69 13.02 5.16 -8.53
CA ARG A 69 11.97 4.53 -9.35
C ARG A 69 11.74 3.04 -9.05
N PHE A 70 12.74 2.36 -8.50
CA PHE A 70 12.67 0.96 -8.09
C PHE A 70 12.68 0.76 -6.56
N ASP A 71 12.90 1.82 -5.78
CA ASP A 71 13.29 1.75 -4.36
C ASP A 71 12.48 2.70 -3.45
N PHE A 72 11.36 3.28 -3.90
CA PHE A 72 10.58 4.19 -3.05
C PHE A 72 10.00 3.43 -1.85
N ASN A 73 10.48 3.72 -0.63
CA ASN A 73 10.21 2.92 0.56
C ASN A 73 9.15 3.58 1.46
N SER A 74 8.32 2.77 2.11
CA SER A 74 7.38 3.18 3.16
C SER A 74 7.96 4.03 4.30
N ASN A 75 9.29 4.06 4.47
CA ASN A 75 9.98 5.00 5.37
C ASN A 75 9.76 6.47 4.99
N GLU A 76 9.34 6.72 3.75
CA GLU A 76 9.00 8.05 3.26
C GLU A 76 7.52 8.42 3.48
N GLY A 77 6.74 7.60 4.17
CA GLY A 77 5.37 7.91 4.54
C GLY A 77 5.10 7.78 6.04
N THR A 78 3.88 8.14 6.41
CA THR A 78 3.31 7.97 7.75
C THR A 78 2.41 6.75 7.74
N LEU A 79 2.71 5.74 8.55
CA LEU A 79 1.85 4.57 8.70
C LEU A 79 0.68 4.92 9.63
N VAL A 80 -0.54 4.82 9.09
CA VAL A 80 -1.77 5.20 9.77
C VAL A 80 -2.76 4.04 9.81
N LEU A 81 -3.28 3.77 11.00
CA LEU A 81 -4.43 2.89 11.21
C LEU A 81 -5.70 3.73 11.41
N ARG A 82 -6.78 3.33 10.74
CA ARG A 82 -8.12 3.87 10.94
C ARG A 82 -9.12 2.75 11.11
N PHE A 83 -10.04 2.92 12.05
CA PHE A 83 -11.21 2.07 12.19
C PHE A 83 -12.42 2.87 12.68
N ARG A 84 -13.60 2.24 12.70
CA ARG A 84 -14.79 2.78 13.35
C ARG A 84 -15.26 1.82 14.43
N GLY A 85 -15.59 2.35 15.59
CA GLY A 85 -16.19 1.60 16.69
C GLY A 85 -17.60 2.09 16.96
N ASN A 86 -18.50 1.19 17.34
CA ASN A 86 -19.73 1.53 18.03
C ASN A 86 -20.04 0.55 19.16
N THR A 87 -20.85 1.03 20.07
CA THR A 87 -21.33 0.33 21.26
C THR A 87 -22.85 0.23 21.22
N ARG A 88 -23.38 -0.90 21.69
CA ARG A 88 -24.83 -1.16 21.74
C ARG A 88 -25.25 -1.47 23.17
N ALA A 89 -25.62 -2.71 23.46
CA ALA A 89 -26.10 -3.17 24.77
C ALA A 89 -25.00 -3.26 25.85
N GLY A 90 -25.41 -3.32 27.12
CA GLY A 90 -24.55 -3.35 28.32
C GLY A 90 -24.57 -2.02 29.10
N ALA A 91 -23.88 -1.94 30.24
CA ALA A 91 -23.58 -0.66 30.91
C ALA A 91 -22.10 -0.55 31.33
N THR A 92 -21.75 0.60 31.90
CA THR A 92 -20.42 1.20 31.86
C THR A 92 -19.48 0.77 32.99
N LEU A 93 -18.21 0.65 32.59
CA LEU A 93 -16.94 0.76 33.33
C LEU A 93 -16.35 -0.47 34.07
N PRO A 94 -15.03 -0.68 33.91
CA PRO A 94 -14.11 0.04 32.99
C PRO A 94 -14.33 -0.33 31.51
N ARG A 95 -13.73 0.42 30.57
CA ARG A 95 -13.78 0.11 29.13
C ARG A 95 -13.12 -1.27 28.93
N ASN A 96 -13.87 -2.20 28.38
CA ASN A 96 -13.52 -3.62 28.21
C ASN A 96 -12.96 -3.94 26.83
N ILE A 97 -12.47 -2.95 26.08
CA ILE A 97 -11.83 -3.15 24.77
C ILE A 97 -10.47 -2.47 24.77
N SER A 98 -9.47 -3.17 24.22
CA SER A 98 -8.16 -2.62 23.90
C SER A 98 -7.83 -2.81 22.42
N VAL A 99 -7.12 -1.84 21.85
CA VAL A 99 -6.48 -1.92 20.53
C VAL A 99 -4.99 -2.13 20.76
N LEU A 100 -4.44 -3.17 20.17
CA LEU A 100 -3.11 -3.67 20.46
C LEU A 100 -2.34 -3.91 19.16
N VAL A 101 -1.04 -3.67 19.19
CA VAL A 101 -0.14 -3.94 18.06
C VAL A 101 1.04 -4.78 18.52
N SER A 102 1.43 -5.77 17.72
CA SER A 102 2.63 -6.57 17.92
C SER A 102 3.42 -6.67 16.62
N THR A 103 4.75 -6.73 16.74
CA THR A 103 5.67 -7.04 15.63
C THR A 103 6.46 -8.33 15.83
N ASP A 104 6.18 -9.05 16.92
CA ASP A 104 6.85 -10.30 17.28
C ASP A 104 5.90 -11.47 17.56
N PHE A 105 4.59 -11.26 17.41
CA PHE A 105 3.63 -12.35 17.33
C PHE A 105 3.99 -13.30 16.18
N ASN A 106 4.00 -14.60 16.46
CA ASN A 106 4.51 -15.63 15.56
C ASN A 106 3.49 -16.08 14.49
N GLY A 107 2.26 -15.55 14.52
CA GLY A 107 1.19 -15.93 13.59
C GLY A 107 0.46 -17.23 13.96
N GLU A 108 0.72 -17.80 15.13
CA GLU A 108 -0.01 -18.96 15.66
C GLU A 108 -1.15 -18.49 16.56
N TYR A 109 -2.39 -18.75 16.13
CA TYR A 109 -3.60 -18.18 16.74
C TYR A 109 -4.11 -19.06 17.88
N ASP A 110 -3.26 -19.22 18.90
CA ASP A 110 -3.54 -19.94 20.12
C ASP A 110 -3.14 -19.10 21.35
N GLU A 111 -3.73 -19.41 22.51
CA GLU A 111 -3.53 -18.66 23.75
C GLU A 111 -2.05 -18.56 24.16
N LYS A 112 -1.29 -19.64 24.01
CA LYS A 112 0.11 -19.70 24.41
C LYS A 112 0.95 -18.75 23.56
N SER A 113 0.73 -18.76 22.25
CA SER A 113 1.44 -17.93 21.29
C SER A 113 1.09 -16.44 21.45
N VAL A 114 -0.18 -16.11 21.69
CA VAL A 114 -0.61 -14.72 21.94
C VAL A 114 -0.01 -14.19 23.24
N LYS A 115 0.04 -15.00 24.32
CA LYS A 115 0.68 -14.62 25.59
C LYS A 115 2.20 -14.49 25.53
N ALA A 116 2.85 -15.18 24.60
CA ALA A 116 4.30 -15.13 24.42
C ALA A 116 4.78 -13.89 23.66
N ALA A 117 3.89 -13.25 22.89
CA ALA A 117 4.19 -12.05 22.11
C ALA A 117 4.13 -10.76 22.94
N ASN A 118 4.84 -9.74 22.48
CA ASN A 118 4.78 -8.40 23.06
C ASN A 118 3.69 -7.57 22.36
N TRP A 119 2.71 -7.11 23.15
CA TRP A 119 1.60 -6.29 22.66
C TRP A 119 1.69 -4.87 23.21
N THR A 120 1.82 -3.89 22.31
CA THR A 120 1.74 -2.48 22.67
C THR A 120 0.29 -2.03 22.64
N ASN A 121 -0.21 -1.53 23.78
CA ASN A 121 -1.55 -0.97 23.84
C ASN A 121 -1.57 0.44 23.24
N ILE A 122 -2.36 0.61 22.18
CA ILE A 122 -2.53 1.88 21.45
C ILE A 122 -3.93 2.45 21.58
N THR A 123 -4.75 1.92 22.51
CA THR A 123 -6.15 2.34 22.69
C THR A 123 -6.28 3.84 22.89
N ASP A 124 -5.36 4.45 23.64
CA ASP A 124 -5.39 5.89 23.94
C ASP A 124 -5.02 6.78 22.74
N ARG A 125 -4.49 6.19 21.65
CA ARG A 125 -4.25 6.89 20.38
C ARG A 125 -5.52 7.01 19.55
N ALA A 126 -6.56 6.25 19.88
CA ALA A 126 -7.82 6.20 19.14
C ALA A 126 -8.91 7.03 19.82
N THR A 127 -9.70 7.73 19.01
CA THR A 127 -11.01 8.22 19.44
C THR A 127 -11.98 7.03 19.54
N MET A 128 -12.14 6.51 20.75
CA MET A 128 -13.02 5.37 21.00
C MET A 128 -14.48 5.80 21.11
N ALA A 129 -15.39 4.94 20.63
CA ALA A 129 -16.82 5.12 20.89
C ALA A 129 -17.08 5.36 22.38
N ALA A 130 -17.95 6.33 22.67
CA ALA A 130 -18.38 6.58 24.03
C ALA A 130 -18.93 5.28 24.63
N ASN A 131 -18.68 5.03 25.91
CA ASN A 131 -19.20 3.85 26.59
C ASN A 131 -20.69 4.04 26.96
N THR A 132 -21.50 4.47 25.98
CA THR A 132 -22.93 4.67 26.04
C THR A 132 -23.57 3.95 24.85
N ALA A 133 -24.84 3.55 24.95
CA ALA A 133 -25.53 2.82 23.90
C ALA A 133 -25.96 3.78 22.77
N THR A 134 -25.00 4.28 21.97
CA THR A 134 -25.26 5.29 20.94
C THR A 134 -25.63 4.68 19.59
N ASN A 135 -25.27 3.41 19.34
CA ASN A 135 -25.41 2.72 18.05
C ASN A 135 -24.79 3.48 16.86
N ALA A 136 -23.98 4.52 17.11
CA ALA A 136 -23.39 5.38 16.10
C ALA A 136 -21.91 5.04 15.93
N ASP A 137 -21.47 4.90 14.68
CA ASP A 137 -20.06 4.69 14.37
C ASP A 137 -19.24 5.94 14.73
N VAL A 138 -18.22 5.74 15.56
CA VAL A 138 -17.22 6.74 15.91
C VAL A 138 -15.93 6.36 15.20
N ALA A 139 -15.42 7.29 14.38
CA ALA A 139 -14.13 7.12 13.73
C ALA A 139 -13.00 7.24 14.77
N SER A 140 -12.01 6.35 14.68
CA SER A 140 -10.83 6.37 15.54
C SER A 140 -9.98 7.63 15.37
N GLY A 141 -10.13 8.33 14.24
CA GLY A 141 -9.13 9.27 13.76
C GLY A 141 -7.89 8.56 13.21
N ASP A 142 -6.87 9.34 12.88
CA ASP A 142 -5.62 8.86 12.32
C ASP A 142 -4.68 8.40 13.44
N ILE A 143 -4.55 7.09 13.59
CA ILE A 143 -3.63 6.50 14.57
C ILE A 143 -2.28 6.31 13.91
N ASN A 144 -1.30 7.14 14.28
CA ASN A 144 0.09 6.97 13.82
C ASN A 144 0.72 5.73 14.49
N LEU A 145 1.33 4.88 13.67
CA LEU A 145 2.01 3.64 14.07
C LEU A 145 3.51 3.62 13.71
N ASP A 146 4.09 4.75 13.29
CA ASP A 146 5.47 4.81 12.81
C ASP A 146 6.49 4.38 13.86
N ASP A 147 6.25 4.72 15.13
CA ASP A 147 7.09 4.35 16.26
C ASP A 147 7.08 2.85 16.57
N LEU A 148 6.12 2.10 16.01
CA LEU A 148 5.96 0.66 16.20
C LEU A 148 6.50 -0.16 15.03
N LYS A 149 6.93 0.49 13.94
CA LYS A 149 7.52 -0.21 12.79
C LYS A 149 8.88 -0.79 13.16
N VAL A 150 9.12 -2.04 12.78
CA VAL A 150 10.43 -2.70 12.93
C VAL A 150 10.83 -3.33 11.60
N GLU A 151 11.93 -2.87 11.01
CA GLU A 151 12.37 -3.32 9.70
C GLU A 151 12.54 -4.84 9.64
N GLY A 152 12.04 -5.45 8.55
CA GLY A 152 12.06 -6.89 8.36
C GLY A 152 11.07 -7.68 9.22
N LYS A 153 10.25 -7.02 10.04
CA LYS A 153 9.20 -7.68 10.84
C LYS A 153 7.79 -7.33 10.35
N PRO A 154 6.85 -8.29 10.42
CA PRO A 154 5.44 -7.99 10.18
C PRO A 154 4.85 -7.13 11.29
N MET A 155 3.66 -6.59 11.05
CA MET A 155 2.82 -5.96 12.06
C MET A 155 1.48 -6.70 12.17
N PHE A 156 1.04 -6.94 13.40
CA PHE A 156 -0.27 -7.51 13.71
C PHE A 156 -1.09 -6.51 14.51
N ILE A 157 -2.38 -6.41 14.20
CA ILE A 157 -3.34 -5.59 14.92
C ILE A 157 -4.32 -6.52 15.63
N ALA A 158 -4.56 -6.27 16.92
CA ALA A 158 -5.52 -7.01 17.71
C ALA A 158 -6.53 -6.09 18.40
N PHE A 159 -7.75 -6.59 18.49
CA PHE A 159 -8.76 -6.07 19.40
C PHE A 159 -8.98 -7.09 20.51
N ARG A 160 -8.76 -6.68 21.75
CA ARG A 160 -8.94 -7.55 22.93
C ARG A 160 -10.14 -7.08 23.73
N TYR A 161 -11.10 -7.98 23.90
CA TYR A 161 -12.18 -7.85 24.85
C TYR A 161 -11.72 -8.38 26.20
N LEU A 162 -11.86 -7.60 27.28
CA LEU A 162 -11.52 -8.06 28.62
C LEU A 162 -12.61 -7.64 29.60
N SER A 163 -13.18 -8.64 30.25
CA SER A 163 -14.39 -8.53 31.02
C SER A 163 -14.23 -9.25 32.37
N GLU A 164 -14.82 -8.68 33.41
CA GLU A 164 -14.86 -9.27 34.75
C GLU A 164 -16.21 -9.94 34.94
N ASN A 165 -16.35 -10.83 35.94
CA ASN A 165 -17.65 -11.44 36.26
C ASN A 165 -18.67 -10.35 36.66
N PRO A 166 -19.63 -9.99 35.78
CA PRO A 166 -20.47 -8.82 36.03
C PRO A 166 -21.63 -9.22 36.94
N THR A 167 -21.65 -8.75 38.18
CA THR A 167 -22.69 -9.15 39.14
C THR A 167 -23.96 -8.28 39.08
N THR A 168 -23.86 -7.08 38.54
CA THR A 168 -24.96 -6.10 38.54
C THR A 168 -25.37 -5.65 37.15
N THR A 169 -24.41 -5.52 36.23
CA THR A 169 -24.69 -5.05 34.87
C THR A 169 -23.82 -5.73 33.84
N ALA A 170 -24.44 -6.14 32.72
CA ALA A 170 -23.73 -6.73 31.59
C ALA A 170 -22.68 -5.76 31.03
N GLN A 171 -21.50 -6.29 30.68
CA GLN A 171 -20.42 -5.49 30.13
C GLN A 171 -20.61 -5.22 28.64
N ARG A 172 -20.00 -4.15 28.15
CA ARG A 172 -20.41 -3.50 26.90
C ARG A 172 -20.19 -4.39 25.68
N TYR A 173 -21.15 -4.39 24.76
CA TYR A 173 -21.03 -4.91 23.39
C TYR A 173 -20.12 -4.01 22.54
N TRP A 174 -19.25 -4.60 21.72
CA TRP A 174 -18.41 -3.87 20.78
C TRP A 174 -18.62 -4.32 19.34
N ASN A 175 -18.66 -3.34 18.44
CA ASN A 175 -18.66 -3.58 17.02
C ASN A 175 -17.64 -2.66 16.37
N ILE A 176 -16.64 -3.29 15.76
CA ILE A 176 -15.54 -2.65 15.07
C ILE A 176 -15.76 -2.89 13.58
N GLY A 177 -15.85 -1.82 12.80
CA GLY A 177 -16.04 -1.85 11.36
C GLY A 177 -15.24 -0.75 10.70
N TYR A 178 -15.11 -0.78 9.38
CA TYR A 178 -14.13 0.05 8.66
C TYR A 178 -12.71 -0.24 9.17
N LEU A 179 -11.82 -0.63 8.26
CA LEU A 179 -10.42 -0.84 8.62
C LEU A 179 -9.59 -0.36 7.48
N GLU A 180 -8.63 0.48 7.81
CA GLU A 180 -7.64 0.97 6.88
C GLU A 180 -6.29 0.96 7.57
N LEU A 181 -5.33 0.30 6.94
CA LEU A 181 -3.92 0.43 7.28
C LEU A 181 -3.25 0.95 6.03
N VAL A 182 -2.76 2.18 6.11
CA VAL A 182 -2.30 2.94 4.95
C VAL A 182 -0.99 3.60 5.27
N ASN A 183 -0.08 3.59 4.31
CA ASN A 183 1.11 4.41 4.35
C ASN A 183 0.85 5.68 3.54
N MET A 184 0.66 6.79 4.26
CA MET A 184 0.36 8.09 3.67
C MET A 184 1.66 8.78 3.28
N VAL A 185 1.89 8.96 1.99
CA VAL A 185 3.13 9.52 1.47
C VAL A 185 2.85 10.92 0.93
N PRO A 186 3.45 11.98 1.51
CA PRO A 186 3.27 13.34 1.01
C PRO A 186 3.65 13.47 -0.47
N GLY A 187 2.80 14.09 -1.29
CA GLY A 187 3.03 14.28 -2.73
C GLY A 187 2.80 13.03 -3.60
N ASN A 188 2.46 11.90 -2.99
CA ASN A 188 2.21 10.63 -3.68
C ASN A 188 0.78 10.12 -3.37
N ASP A 189 0.37 9.03 -4.01
CA ASP A 189 -0.90 8.38 -3.71
C ASP A 189 -0.74 7.65 -2.37
N ASP A 190 -1.83 7.58 -1.60
CA ASP A 190 -1.87 6.76 -0.40
C ASP A 190 -1.70 5.28 -0.77
N TYR A 191 -0.78 4.63 -0.07
CA TYR A 191 -0.50 3.22 -0.30
C TYR A 191 -1.19 2.35 0.75
N TYR A 192 -2.30 1.74 0.34
CA TYR A 192 -3.13 0.93 1.23
C TYR A 192 -2.52 -0.47 1.39
N ILE A 193 -2.15 -0.80 2.63
CA ILE A 193 -1.78 -2.16 3.04
C ILE A 193 -3.04 -3.01 3.16
N THR A 194 -4.07 -2.43 3.76
CA THR A 194 -5.46 -2.90 3.62
C THR A 194 -6.39 -1.69 3.66
N SER A 195 -7.47 -1.75 2.87
CA SER A 195 -8.56 -0.76 2.87
C SER A 195 -9.89 -1.37 3.32
N THR A 196 -9.88 -2.62 3.77
CA THR A 196 -11.09 -3.31 4.22
C THR A 196 -10.84 -4.19 5.43
N MET A 197 -11.90 -4.41 6.21
CA MET A 197 -11.86 -5.35 7.34
C MET A 197 -11.59 -6.79 6.87
N ALA A 198 -12.11 -7.19 5.71
CA ALA A 198 -11.85 -8.51 5.12
C ALA A 198 -10.37 -8.70 4.76
N GLY A 199 -9.71 -7.64 4.29
CA GLY A 199 -8.27 -7.65 4.00
C GLY A 199 -7.40 -7.84 5.25
N GLY A 200 -7.93 -7.62 6.46
CA GLY A 200 -7.21 -7.95 7.69
C GLY A 200 -7.18 -9.43 8.03
N LEU A 201 -8.06 -10.24 7.42
CA LEU A 201 -8.13 -11.70 7.59
C LEU A 201 -8.07 -12.13 9.07
N PHE A 202 -8.85 -11.45 9.91
CA PHE A 202 -8.79 -11.66 11.36
C PHE A 202 -9.12 -13.10 11.74
N LYS A 203 -8.57 -13.53 12.88
CA LYS A 203 -8.89 -14.80 13.53
C LYS A 203 -9.12 -14.58 15.01
N VAL A 204 -10.03 -15.38 15.57
CA VAL A 204 -10.42 -15.34 16.98
C VAL A 204 -9.49 -16.22 17.79
N VAL A 205 -9.06 -15.74 18.95
CA VAL A 205 -8.33 -16.51 19.95
C VAL A 205 -9.02 -16.29 21.29
N GLU A 206 -9.63 -17.36 21.78
CA GLU A 206 -10.36 -17.41 23.05
C GLU A 206 -9.38 -17.69 24.20
N PHE A 207 -9.36 -16.88 25.25
CA PHE A 207 -8.65 -17.23 26.50
C PHE A 207 -9.62 -17.65 27.61
N ALA A 208 -10.81 -17.04 27.68
CA ALA A 208 -11.80 -17.33 28.71
C ALA A 208 -13.18 -16.81 28.30
N GLY A 209 -14.24 -17.54 28.66
CA GLY A 209 -15.63 -17.12 28.37
C GLY A 209 -16.28 -17.79 27.15
N ALA A 210 -16.31 -19.13 27.10
CA ALA A 210 -16.78 -19.94 25.97
C ALA A 210 -18.19 -19.64 25.38
N ASP A 211 -19.01 -18.84 26.07
CA ASP A 211 -20.36 -18.47 25.63
C ASP A 211 -20.39 -17.17 24.78
N ASN A 212 -19.33 -16.34 24.79
CA ASN A 212 -19.33 -15.02 24.14
C ASN A 212 -18.05 -14.78 23.34
N GLN A 213 -18.02 -15.26 22.09
CA GLN A 213 -16.83 -15.12 21.25
C GLN A 213 -16.93 -13.93 20.29
N TRP A 214 -15.76 -13.43 19.87
CA TRP A 214 -15.70 -12.58 18.68
C TRP A 214 -16.35 -13.26 17.47
N THR A 215 -17.25 -12.52 16.81
CA THR A 215 -17.82 -12.90 15.52
C THR A 215 -17.21 -12.05 14.43
N ILE A 216 -16.66 -12.70 13.41
CA ILE A 216 -16.11 -12.04 12.21
C ILE A 216 -17.17 -12.10 11.11
N ASN A 217 -17.82 -10.98 10.85
CA ASN A 217 -18.78 -10.87 9.76
C ASN A 217 -18.09 -10.20 8.57
N THR A 218 -17.73 -10.98 7.54
CA THR A 218 -17.15 -10.49 6.28
C THR A 218 -18.05 -10.77 5.07
N GLY A 219 -19.38 -10.86 5.28
CA GLY A 219 -20.32 -11.33 4.25
C GLY A 219 -20.70 -10.28 3.20
N GLN A 220 -21.24 -9.13 3.62
CA GLN A 220 -21.58 -8.01 2.72
C GLN A 220 -20.62 -6.85 2.95
N THR A 221 -20.02 -6.30 1.90
CA THR A 221 -18.97 -5.25 1.96
C THR A 221 -19.34 -4.05 2.84
N ALA A 222 -20.62 -3.66 2.88
CA ALA A 222 -21.13 -2.57 3.70
C ALA A 222 -21.23 -2.89 5.22
N ASN A 223 -21.12 -4.17 5.59
CA ASN A 223 -21.36 -4.68 6.94
C ASN A 223 -20.17 -5.50 7.49
N HIS A 224 -18.96 -5.33 6.95
CA HIS A 224 -17.82 -6.07 7.48
C HIS A 224 -17.45 -5.60 8.88
N ARG A 225 -17.75 -6.41 9.90
CA ARG A 225 -17.61 -6.06 11.32
C ARG A 225 -16.94 -7.20 12.10
N LEU A 226 -16.08 -6.81 13.04
CA LEU A 226 -15.69 -7.63 14.18
C LEU A 226 -16.66 -7.30 15.32
N ILE A 227 -17.34 -8.30 15.84
CA ILE A 227 -18.41 -8.12 16.82
C ILE A 227 -18.08 -8.92 18.06
N HIS A 228 -18.03 -8.27 19.21
CA HIS A 228 -18.06 -8.95 20.50
C HIS A 228 -19.38 -8.64 21.19
N THR A 229 -20.10 -9.69 21.60
CA THR A 229 -21.34 -9.52 22.35
C THR A 229 -21.07 -8.97 23.75
N ALA A 230 -22.11 -8.44 24.39
CA ALA A 230 -22.01 -8.01 25.78
C ALA A 230 -21.85 -9.24 26.69
N ASN A 231 -20.88 -9.26 27.60
CA ASN A 231 -20.82 -10.31 28.63
C ASN A 231 -22.02 -10.16 29.59
N PRO A 232 -22.96 -11.12 29.65
CA PRO A 232 -24.15 -11.04 30.49
C PRO A 232 -23.86 -11.05 31.99
N ILE A 233 -24.80 -10.57 32.80
CA ILE A 233 -24.69 -10.67 34.26
C ILE A 233 -24.55 -12.12 34.73
N ASN A 234 -23.79 -12.33 35.81
CA ASN A 234 -23.54 -13.63 36.44
C ASN A 234 -22.92 -14.67 35.50
N LYS A 235 -22.14 -14.22 34.52
CA LYS A 235 -21.28 -15.06 33.69
C LYS A 235 -19.83 -14.92 34.14
N GLU A 236 -19.03 -15.94 33.83
CA GLU A 236 -17.60 -15.91 34.09
C GLU A 236 -16.93 -14.72 33.38
N SER A 237 -15.76 -14.34 33.86
CA SER A 237 -14.90 -13.37 33.17
C SER A 237 -14.61 -13.82 31.75
N ASP A 238 -14.35 -12.85 30.89
CA ASP A 238 -14.17 -13.06 29.45
C ASP A 238 -12.88 -12.36 29.01
N ASP A 239 -12.02 -13.06 28.26
CA ASP A 239 -10.75 -12.52 27.75
C ASP A 239 -10.53 -13.05 26.34
N ASP A 240 -10.91 -12.23 25.37
CA ASP A 240 -11.15 -12.69 24.02
C ASP A 240 -10.48 -11.78 23.01
N TRP A 241 -9.70 -12.39 22.12
CA TRP A 241 -8.89 -11.68 21.16
C TRP A 241 -9.40 -11.93 19.74
N VAL A 242 -9.34 -10.89 18.93
CA VAL A 242 -9.43 -11.01 17.48
C VAL A 242 -8.22 -10.33 16.86
N ILE A 243 -7.42 -11.09 16.11
CA ILE A 243 -6.07 -10.71 15.67
C ILE A 243 -6.00 -10.81 14.16
N SER A 244 -5.45 -9.79 13.50
CA SER A 244 -5.23 -9.78 12.05
C SER A 244 -4.24 -10.85 11.60
N THR A 245 -4.13 -11.04 10.29
CA THR A 245 -2.92 -11.61 9.67
C THR A 245 -1.74 -10.64 9.73
N ASP A 246 -0.58 -11.10 9.28
CA ASP A 246 0.62 -10.28 9.20
C ASP A 246 0.47 -9.20 8.13
N PHE A 247 0.70 -7.96 8.52
CA PHE A 247 0.82 -6.85 7.59
C PHE A 247 2.29 -6.56 7.32
N GLN A 248 2.65 -6.60 6.04
CA GLN A 248 3.94 -6.13 5.58
C GLN A 248 3.89 -4.61 5.47
N VAL A 249 4.38 -3.95 6.51
CA VAL A 249 4.35 -2.47 6.63
C VAL A 249 5.56 -1.78 6.02
N PHE A 250 6.57 -2.56 5.64
CA PHE A 250 7.67 -2.12 4.80
C PHE A 250 7.37 -2.49 3.36
N GLN A 251 7.15 -1.49 2.51
CA GLN A 251 6.82 -1.70 1.11
C GLN A 251 7.69 -0.83 0.22
N THR A 252 8.08 -1.40 -0.92
CA THR A 252 8.67 -0.67 -2.04
C THR A 252 7.59 -0.38 -3.05
N TYR A 253 7.46 0.88 -3.43
CA TYR A 253 6.51 1.34 -4.42
C TYR A 253 7.25 1.73 -5.70
N PRO A 254 6.69 1.46 -6.89
CA PRO A 254 7.24 2.04 -8.10
C PRO A 254 7.12 3.56 -7.99
N GLY A 255 8.14 4.29 -8.47
CA GLY A 255 8.02 5.74 -8.65
C GLY A 255 6.82 6.07 -9.55
N LYS A 256 6.38 7.33 -9.56
CA LYS A 256 5.29 7.83 -10.40
C LYS A 256 5.80 8.48 -11.68
N PRO A 257 6.08 7.71 -12.75
CA PRO A 257 6.34 8.29 -14.06
C PRO A 257 5.07 8.86 -14.67
N VAL A 258 5.23 9.89 -15.48
CA VAL A 258 4.23 10.35 -16.45
C VAL A 258 4.62 9.82 -17.83
N ASN A 259 3.72 9.10 -18.48
CA ASN A 259 3.90 8.73 -19.88
C ASN A 259 3.61 9.95 -20.78
N ILE A 260 4.63 10.44 -21.48
CA ILE A 260 4.51 11.59 -22.38
C ILE A 260 4.16 11.13 -23.80
N LYS A 261 4.76 10.03 -24.24
CA LYS A 261 4.61 9.48 -25.58
C LYS A 261 4.67 7.96 -25.54
N ASP A 262 3.77 7.30 -26.28
CA ASP A 262 3.89 5.89 -26.66
C ASP A 262 4.08 5.73 -28.18
N ILE A 263 4.41 4.51 -28.62
CA ILE A 263 4.72 4.18 -30.03
C ILE A 263 3.59 4.51 -31.03
N THR A 264 2.35 4.66 -30.55
CA THR A 264 1.20 4.98 -31.40
C THR A 264 1.02 6.48 -31.58
N GLN A 265 1.69 7.29 -30.74
CA GLN A 265 1.60 8.73 -30.73
C GLN A 265 2.69 9.36 -31.59
N LYS A 266 2.38 10.54 -32.16
CA LYS A 266 3.37 11.32 -32.90
C LYS A 266 4.39 11.94 -31.95
N ALA A 267 5.55 12.32 -32.49
CA ALA A 267 6.55 13.10 -31.76
C ALA A 267 5.92 14.33 -31.10
N THR A 268 6.19 14.51 -29.81
CA THR A 268 5.72 15.65 -29.02
C THR A 268 6.84 16.66 -28.93
N ALA A 269 6.65 17.86 -29.48
CA ALA A 269 7.69 18.91 -29.46
C ALA A 269 7.86 19.56 -28.07
N THR A 270 6.84 19.51 -27.21
CA THR A 270 6.87 20.18 -25.91
C THR A 270 6.06 19.44 -24.86
N PHE A 271 6.55 19.41 -23.62
CA PHE A 271 5.84 18.90 -22.45
C PHE A 271 5.84 19.95 -21.34
N SER A 272 4.75 20.07 -20.59
CA SER A 272 4.64 21.03 -19.49
C SER A 272 4.29 20.30 -18.20
N HIS A 273 4.96 20.68 -17.11
CA HIS A 273 4.67 20.18 -15.76
C HIS A 273 4.52 21.33 -14.77
N MET A 274 3.57 21.23 -13.85
CA MET A 274 3.36 22.19 -12.77
C MET A 274 3.73 21.53 -11.45
N TYR A 275 4.67 22.14 -10.72
CA TYR A 275 5.16 21.62 -9.44
C TYR A 275 4.25 22.04 -8.29
N ALA A 276 4.07 21.14 -7.33
CA ALA A 276 3.16 21.35 -6.20
C ALA A 276 3.78 22.19 -5.07
N GLU A 277 5.11 22.22 -4.96
CA GLU A 277 5.83 22.91 -3.89
C GLU A 277 7.06 23.68 -4.42
N PRO A 278 7.53 24.73 -3.72
CA PRO A 278 8.83 25.34 -4.00
C PRO A 278 9.97 24.38 -3.69
N GLY A 279 11.01 24.38 -4.52
CA GLY A 279 12.14 23.46 -4.36
C GLY A 279 13.03 23.38 -5.60
N ILE A 280 14.14 22.66 -5.47
CA ILE A 280 15.02 22.32 -6.59
C ILE A 280 14.78 20.86 -6.94
N TYR A 281 14.36 20.61 -8.17
CA TYR A 281 13.97 19.30 -8.66
C TYR A 281 14.87 18.86 -9.82
N LYS A 282 15.09 17.54 -9.92
CA LYS A 282 15.79 16.90 -11.04
C LYS A 282 14.76 16.24 -11.97
N ALA A 283 14.23 17.04 -12.90
CA ALA A 283 13.34 16.57 -13.93
C ALA A 283 14.08 15.59 -14.86
N THR A 284 13.58 14.36 -14.98
CA THR A 284 14.26 13.28 -15.71
C THR A 284 13.34 12.72 -16.79
N PHE A 285 13.86 12.65 -18.02
CA PHE A 285 13.18 12.11 -19.19
C PHE A 285 13.90 10.85 -19.65
N ILE A 286 13.15 9.77 -19.86
CA ILE A 286 13.63 8.51 -20.43
C ILE A 286 13.02 8.39 -21.81
N ALA A 287 13.85 8.44 -22.84
CA ALA A 287 13.46 8.14 -24.22
C ALA A 287 13.83 6.69 -24.52
N MET A 288 12.89 5.92 -25.06
CA MET A 288 13.08 4.49 -25.28
C MET A 288 12.61 4.07 -26.68
N ASN A 289 13.40 3.24 -27.33
CA ASN A 289 13.01 2.46 -28.50
C ASN A 289 13.07 0.98 -28.12
N ALA A 290 12.05 0.22 -28.50
CA ALA A 290 11.97 -1.19 -28.13
C ALA A 290 11.25 -2.03 -29.19
N ASN A 291 11.70 -3.27 -29.36
CA ASN A 291 10.93 -4.33 -30.01
C ASN A 291 10.64 -5.45 -29.01
N ARG A 292 10.19 -6.62 -29.48
CA ARG A 292 9.86 -7.76 -28.59
C ARG A 292 11.06 -8.32 -27.81
N GLU A 293 12.29 -8.05 -28.25
CA GLU A 293 13.51 -8.73 -27.76
C GLU A 293 14.54 -7.75 -27.18
N ILE A 294 14.56 -6.50 -27.65
CA ILE A 294 15.57 -5.50 -27.33
C ILE A 294 14.90 -4.18 -26.96
N GLN A 295 15.33 -3.59 -25.85
CA GLN A 295 15.05 -2.22 -25.45
C GLN A 295 16.36 -1.43 -25.39
N ARG A 296 16.32 -0.19 -25.88
CA ARG A 296 17.40 0.81 -25.78
C ARG A 296 16.82 2.10 -25.25
N GLU A 297 17.58 2.78 -24.39
CA GLU A 297 17.12 4.01 -23.75
C GLU A 297 18.22 5.06 -23.62
N VAL A 298 17.79 6.32 -23.57
CA VAL A 298 18.60 7.48 -23.22
C VAL A 298 17.89 8.25 -22.11
N VAL A 299 18.64 8.62 -21.09
CA VAL A 299 18.17 9.43 -19.96
C VAL A 299 18.68 10.86 -20.12
N LYS A 300 17.79 11.83 -19.99
CA LYS A 300 18.10 13.27 -19.97
C LYS A 300 17.58 13.90 -18.70
N GLU A 301 18.44 14.61 -17.99
CA GLU A 301 18.12 15.27 -16.73
C GLU A 301 18.23 16.79 -16.88
N VAL A 302 17.29 17.52 -16.28
CA VAL A 302 17.25 18.98 -16.24
C VAL A 302 16.96 19.42 -14.82
N THR A 303 17.79 20.28 -14.26
CA THR A 303 17.53 20.89 -12.95
C THR A 303 16.51 22.03 -13.10
N VAL A 304 15.47 22.00 -12.27
CA VAL A 304 14.39 22.99 -12.23
C VAL A 304 14.32 23.57 -10.82
N ASN A 305 14.21 24.90 -10.70
CA ASN A 305 14.10 25.63 -9.44
C ASN A 305 12.75 26.33 -9.36
N ILE A 306 11.92 25.93 -8.40
CA ILE A 306 10.60 26.49 -8.15
C ILE A 306 10.68 27.41 -6.94
N ILE A 307 10.42 28.69 -7.18
CA ILE A 307 10.41 29.72 -6.14
C ILE A 307 8.97 30.01 -5.69
N PRO A 308 8.76 30.48 -4.44
CA PRO A 308 7.45 30.90 -3.96
C PRO A 308 6.77 31.98 -4.82
#